data_AF-A0AA89AM70-F1
#
_entry.id   AF-A0AA89AM70-F1
#
_cell.length_a   1.000
_cell.length_b   1.000
_cell.length_c   1.000
_cell.angle_alpha   90.00
_cell.angle_beta   90.00
_cell.angle_gamma   90.00
#
_symmetry.space_group_name_H-M   'P 1'
#
loop_
_entity.id
_entity.type
_entity.pdbx_description
1 polymer ?
#
loop_
_entity_poly.entity_id
_entity_poly.type
_entity_poly.pdbx_seq_one_letter_code
_entity_poly.pdbx_strand_id
1 'polypeptide(L)'
;MLSFLGLMLLAFAGLVRPQQPDYSLGSPGKNIFLLAGQSNMAGRGGVVNGTWDGSVPPECRPNPWVLRLSAALSWVEAREPLHQDIDANKTCGIGPGMAFANTLLSKDSSLGVVGLVPCAIGGTNISQWARGGLLYAQLVKRAGAALQDGGTIRAFLWYQGESDTESSEEAELYKGRLEKFFIDLRTDLSSPMLPIIQVSLASGDGPYVEIVRTAQLGLDLPNVRCIDAKGLQLQPDGLHLSTPAQVRLGEMLADTFLQTMPSPIQNSSPKSLSLLLYLSWVIVLGPRVVDSLGGNGSTSSEHKNIFILAGQSNMAGRGGVVNNIWDGFVPPESRSNPAILRLSSQLEWEEAHEPLHGDIDVRKTCGVGPGMAFANDLLEKAPGFEGVSLVPCAVGGTSINEWARGTRLYKDLVTRARAAVEGGGKIRAILWYQGERDTVNQEDAEAYKDKLKELIVNLRAELHFPLLPVLQVGLASGQGPFLETVREAQLEIDLPNVVYVDAKGLELERDGLHLTTTAQVCLGEMLADAFLRSFSSPRPDSSYH
;
A
#
# COMPACT_ATOMS: atom_id res chain seq x y z
N MET A 1 21.99 25.53 61.76
CA MET A 1 22.08 25.65 60.29
C MET A 1 21.39 24.46 59.60
N LEU A 2 20.06 24.32 59.75
CA LEU A 2 19.30 23.22 59.11
C LEU A 2 17.94 23.68 58.53
N SER A 3 17.46 24.85 58.92
CA SER A 3 16.22 25.47 58.43
C SER A 3 16.36 26.30 57.14
N PHE A 4 17.59 26.57 56.68
CA PHE A 4 17.84 27.40 55.47
C PHE A 4 17.98 26.60 54.18
N LEU A 5 18.36 25.31 54.22
CA LEU A 5 18.45 24.47 53.00
C LEU A 5 17.07 24.10 52.43
N GLY A 6 16.04 23.95 53.29
CA GLY A 6 14.70 23.57 52.83
C GLY A 6 14.00 24.64 51.98
N LEU A 7 14.30 25.92 52.23
CA LEU A 7 13.71 27.05 51.49
C LEU A 7 14.33 27.28 50.11
N MET A 8 15.60 26.92 49.89
CA MET A 8 16.21 26.98 48.57
C MET A 8 15.69 25.89 47.61
N LEU A 9 15.30 24.73 48.13
CA LEU A 9 14.69 23.64 47.34
C LEU A 9 13.27 23.96 46.86
N LEU A 10 12.52 24.80 47.59
CA LEU A 10 11.19 25.25 47.17
C LEU A 10 11.21 26.41 46.16
N ALA A 11 12.26 27.23 46.15
CA ALA A 11 12.42 28.32 45.19
C ALA A 11 12.74 27.85 43.76
N PHE A 12 13.33 26.65 43.60
CA PHE A 12 13.62 26.06 42.28
C PHE A 12 12.45 25.28 41.66
N ALA A 13 11.41 24.96 42.44
CA ALA A 13 10.22 24.26 41.94
C ALA A 13 9.28 25.15 41.10
N GLY A 14 9.47 26.48 41.12
CA GLY A 14 8.60 27.46 40.46
C GLY A 14 8.99 27.87 39.03
N LEU A 15 10.04 27.27 38.45
CA LEU A 15 10.60 27.70 37.15
C LEU A 15 10.81 26.56 36.13
N VAL A 16 10.23 25.39 36.40
CA VAL A 16 10.05 24.36 35.37
C VAL A 16 8.84 24.73 34.52
N ARG A 17 9.07 25.44 33.41
CA ARG A 17 8.10 25.40 32.30
C ARG A 17 7.88 23.94 31.90
N PRO A 18 6.66 23.50 31.58
CA PRO A 18 6.48 22.21 30.92
C PRO A 18 7.32 22.23 29.64
N GLN A 19 8.37 21.42 29.62
CA GLN A 19 9.23 21.26 28.47
C GLN A 19 8.37 20.65 27.37
N GLN A 20 8.15 21.37 26.27
CA GLN A 20 7.53 20.76 25.10
C GLN A 20 8.39 19.55 24.69
N PRO A 21 7.79 18.44 24.25
CA PRO A 21 8.55 17.27 23.84
C PRO A 21 9.56 17.68 22.77
N ASP A 22 10.82 17.35 23.03
CA ASP A 22 11.92 17.65 22.12
C ASP A 22 11.84 16.68 20.94
N TYR A 23 11.29 17.16 19.81
CA TYR A 23 11.13 16.39 18.58
C TYR A 23 12.48 16.23 17.83
N SER A 24 13.51 15.71 18.51
CA SER A 24 14.85 15.57 17.96
C SER A 24 15.55 14.23 18.28
N LEU A 25 14.81 13.10 18.22
CA LEU A 25 15.36 11.80 17.80
C LEU A 25 14.22 10.79 17.54
N GLY A 26 14.11 10.24 16.33
CA GLY A 26 13.45 8.95 16.05
C GLY A 26 12.01 8.73 16.57
N SER A 27 11.12 9.72 16.54
CA SER A 27 9.71 9.50 16.89
C SER A 27 9.05 8.55 15.87
N PRO A 28 8.30 7.51 16.29
CA PRO A 28 7.45 6.76 15.37
C PRO A 28 6.44 7.70 14.70
N GLY A 29 6.24 7.55 13.40
CA GLY A 29 5.36 8.40 12.61
C GLY A 29 3.89 8.31 13.06
N LYS A 30 3.12 9.37 12.79
CA LYS A 30 1.69 9.43 13.15
C LYS A 30 0.89 8.37 12.39
N ASN A 31 -0.04 7.70 13.05
CA ASN A 31 -1.04 6.83 12.42
C ASN A 31 -2.21 7.72 11.99
N ILE A 32 -2.26 8.03 10.70
CA ILE A 32 -3.16 9.06 10.16
C ILE A 32 -4.48 8.42 9.70
N PHE A 33 -5.61 9.00 10.10
CA PHE A 33 -6.94 8.55 9.73
C PHE A 33 -7.72 9.71 9.09
N LEU A 34 -8.17 9.49 7.85
CA LEU A 34 -8.95 10.46 7.10
C LEU A 34 -10.44 10.33 7.48
N LEU A 35 -11.10 11.43 7.86
CA LEU A 35 -12.49 11.44 8.35
C LEU A 35 -13.39 12.27 7.41
N ALA A 36 -13.98 11.64 6.39
CA ALA A 36 -14.80 12.34 5.39
C ALA A 36 -16.22 11.75 5.22
N GLY A 37 -17.04 12.48 4.48
CA GLY A 37 -18.46 12.22 4.31
C GLY A 37 -19.28 13.44 4.64
N GLN A 38 -20.45 13.26 5.26
CA GLN A 38 -21.36 14.36 5.59
C GLN A 38 -21.52 14.63 7.09
N SER A 39 -22.65 15.25 7.48
CA SER A 39 -22.91 15.76 8.83
C SER A 39 -22.75 14.74 9.94
N ASN A 40 -23.07 13.46 9.72
CA ASN A 40 -22.86 12.42 10.72
C ASN A 40 -21.37 12.04 10.91
N MET A 41 -20.49 12.21 9.91
CA MET A 41 -19.03 12.15 10.13
C MET A 41 -18.50 13.47 10.74
N ALA A 42 -19.01 14.61 10.29
CA ALA A 42 -18.59 15.93 10.77
C ALA A 42 -19.00 16.21 12.24
N GLY A 43 -19.93 15.42 12.76
CA GLY A 43 -20.40 15.49 14.13
C GLY A 43 -21.60 16.42 14.30
N ARG A 44 -22.66 15.88 14.89
CA ARG A 44 -23.91 16.57 15.26
C ARG A 44 -24.47 16.11 16.60
N GLY A 45 -23.85 15.14 17.27
CA GLY A 45 -24.30 14.69 18.59
C GLY A 45 -24.34 15.85 19.58
N GLY A 46 -25.50 16.06 20.21
CA GLY A 46 -25.74 17.16 21.14
C GLY A 46 -26.10 18.49 20.46
N VAL A 47 -26.22 18.53 19.13
CA VAL A 47 -26.66 19.73 18.40
C VAL A 47 -28.18 19.72 18.26
N VAL A 48 -28.85 20.59 19.00
CA VAL A 48 -30.32 20.79 18.91
C VAL A 48 -30.60 22.24 18.54
N ASN A 49 -31.49 22.46 17.57
CA ASN A 49 -31.84 23.80 17.08
C ASN A 49 -30.61 24.67 16.71
N GLY A 50 -29.59 24.05 16.11
CA GLY A 50 -28.35 24.73 15.70
C GLY A 50 -27.41 25.11 16.85
N THR A 51 -27.65 24.64 18.08
CA THR A 51 -26.77 24.87 19.24
C THR A 51 -26.24 23.54 19.76
N TRP A 52 -24.92 23.43 19.93
CA TRP A 52 -24.30 22.28 20.59
C TRP A 52 -24.39 22.42 22.11
N ASP A 53 -24.74 21.34 22.81
CA ASP A 53 -24.84 21.27 24.28
C ASP A 53 -23.50 21.38 25.02
N GLY A 54 -22.36 21.26 24.31
CA GLY A 54 -21.02 21.28 24.89
C GLY A 54 -20.66 20.01 25.69
N SER A 55 -21.48 18.97 25.61
CA SER A 55 -21.30 17.73 26.36
C SER A 55 -20.29 16.82 25.66
N VAL A 56 -19.16 16.56 26.32
CA VAL A 56 -18.10 15.67 25.84
C VAL A 56 -18.04 14.41 26.72
N PRO A 57 -18.46 13.24 26.21
CA PRO A 57 -18.37 11.96 26.93
C PRO A 57 -16.93 11.60 27.31
N PRO A 58 -16.71 10.76 28.35
CA PRO A 58 -15.38 10.27 28.73
C PRO A 58 -14.56 9.71 27.57
N GLU A 59 -15.22 8.98 26.67
CA GLU A 59 -14.67 8.31 25.50
C GLU A 59 -14.18 9.30 24.43
N CYS A 60 -14.77 10.51 24.39
CA CYS A 60 -14.40 11.58 23.47
C CYS A 60 -13.44 12.62 24.06
N ARG A 61 -12.90 12.38 25.27
CA ARG A 61 -12.01 13.35 25.93
C ARG A 61 -10.70 13.56 25.15
N PRO A 62 -10.13 14.78 25.18
CA PRO A 62 -8.82 15.05 24.60
C PRO A 62 -7.73 14.16 25.21
N ASN A 63 -6.78 13.76 24.38
CA ASN A 63 -5.71 12.84 24.73
C ASN A 63 -4.41 13.34 24.06
N PRO A 64 -3.29 13.51 24.79
CA PRO A 64 -2.03 14.00 24.22
C PRO A 64 -1.49 13.19 23.04
N TRP A 65 -1.91 11.93 22.90
CA TRP A 65 -1.53 11.04 21.79
C TRP A 65 -2.47 11.11 20.59
N VAL A 66 -3.54 11.92 20.66
CA VAL A 66 -4.50 12.13 19.55
C VAL A 66 -4.40 13.57 19.06
N LEU A 67 -3.92 13.73 17.82
CA LEU A 67 -3.78 15.00 17.14
C LEU A 67 -4.86 15.17 16.07
N ARG A 68 -5.16 16.41 15.70
CA ARG A 68 -6.10 16.80 14.66
C ARG A 68 -5.43 17.76 13.68
N LEU A 69 -5.57 17.54 12.38
CA LEU A 69 -5.12 18.51 11.38
C LEU A 69 -6.15 19.63 11.27
N SER A 70 -5.79 20.84 11.69
CA SER A 70 -6.66 22.03 11.61
C SER A 70 -6.92 22.49 10.16
N ALA A 71 -7.85 23.44 9.98
CA ALA A 71 -8.08 24.11 8.69
C ALA A 71 -6.81 24.82 8.16
N ALA A 72 -5.98 25.34 9.07
CA ALA A 72 -4.69 25.95 8.79
C ALA A 72 -3.58 24.95 8.43
N LEU A 73 -3.91 23.66 8.27
CA LEU A 73 -2.98 22.56 7.99
C LEU A 73 -1.89 22.38 9.05
N SER A 74 -2.16 22.78 10.29
CA SER A 74 -1.29 22.54 11.44
C SER A 74 -1.87 21.45 12.34
N TRP A 75 -1.03 20.52 12.81
CA TRP A 75 -1.42 19.56 13.85
C TRP A 75 -1.63 20.25 15.19
N VAL A 76 -2.77 20.00 15.81
CA VAL A 76 -3.13 20.46 17.15
C VAL A 76 -3.64 19.28 17.99
N GLU A 77 -3.71 19.40 19.31
CA GLU A 77 -4.39 18.41 20.15
C GLU A 77 -5.85 18.24 19.70
N ALA A 78 -6.30 16.99 19.57
CA ALA A 78 -7.66 16.71 19.10
C ALA A 78 -8.70 16.97 20.19
N ARG A 79 -9.74 17.73 19.83
CA ARG A 79 -10.86 18.13 20.69
C ARG A 79 -12.12 18.17 19.83
N GLU A 80 -13.25 17.69 20.36
CA GLU A 80 -14.54 17.88 19.71
C GLU A 80 -15.00 19.35 19.80
N PRO A 81 -15.73 19.88 18.80
CA PRO A 81 -16.14 19.22 17.55
C PRO A 81 -15.00 19.15 16.53
N LEU A 82 -14.65 17.95 16.06
CA LEU A 82 -13.47 17.75 15.20
C LEU A 82 -13.51 18.52 13.86
N HIS A 83 -14.70 18.82 13.34
CA HIS A 83 -14.87 19.51 12.05
C HIS A 83 -15.26 20.99 12.19
N GLN A 84 -15.17 21.59 13.38
CA GLN A 84 -15.62 22.97 13.64
C GLN A 84 -15.02 24.04 12.70
N ASP A 85 -13.76 23.89 12.29
CA ASP A 85 -13.07 24.78 11.33
C ASP A 85 -13.07 24.24 9.89
N ILE A 86 -13.71 23.09 9.64
CA ILE A 86 -13.78 22.40 8.33
C ILE A 86 -15.19 22.56 7.74
N ASP A 87 -16.21 22.11 8.47
CA ASP A 87 -17.64 22.26 8.15
C ASP A 87 -18.17 23.60 8.73
N ALA A 88 -17.35 24.66 8.61
CA ALA A 88 -17.46 25.91 9.36
C ALA A 88 -18.76 26.71 9.15
N ASN A 89 -19.58 26.34 8.15
CA ASN A 89 -20.89 26.92 7.89
C ASN A 89 -22.03 26.23 8.67
N LYS A 90 -21.72 25.25 9.52
CA LYS A 90 -22.68 24.45 10.29
C LYS A 90 -22.24 24.35 11.75
N THR A 91 -23.18 24.29 12.68
CA THR A 91 -22.87 23.94 14.07
C THR A 91 -22.50 22.46 14.15
N CYS A 92 -21.23 22.18 14.41
CA CYS A 92 -20.74 20.84 14.69
C CYS A 92 -20.94 20.49 16.17
N GLY A 93 -21.12 19.19 16.44
CA GLY A 93 -21.11 18.60 17.79
C GLY A 93 -20.27 17.34 17.79
N ILE A 94 -20.61 16.36 18.64
CA ILE A 94 -19.87 15.10 18.72
C ILE A 94 -20.00 14.32 17.39
N GLY A 95 -18.85 13.93 16.83
CA GLY A 95 -18.72 12.92 15.76
C GLY A 95 -18.09 11.62 16.30
N PRO A 96 -17.76 10.66 15.42
CA PRO A 96 -17.22 9.37 15.86
C PRO A 96 -15.70 9.40 16.10
N GLY A 97 -15.01 10.46 15.69
CA GLY A 97 -13.54 10.49 15.55
C GLY A 97 -12.76 10.42 16.87
N MET A 98 -13.19 11.12 17.93
CA MET A 98 -12.49 11.04 19.22
C MET A 98 -12.72 9.69 19.92
N ALA A 99 -13.94 9.16 19.89
CA ALA A 99 -14.25 7.84 20.41
C ALA A 99 -13.48 6.72 19.67
N PHE A 100 -13.38 6.82 18.34
CA PHE A 100 -12.55 5.95 17.51
C PHE A 100 -11.07 5.98 17.96
N ALA A 101 -10.47 7.17 18.05
CA ALA A 101 -9.06 7.32 18.39
C ALA A 101 -8.72 6.83 19.81
N ASN A 102 -9.55 7.14 20.79
CA ASN A 102 -9.37 6.68 22.16
C ASN A 102 -9.63 5.17 22.30
N THR A 103 -10.61 4.61 21.58
CA THR A 103 -10.83 3.16 21.54
C THR A 103 -9.62 2.44 20.96
N LEU A 104 -9.05 2.92 19.84
CA LEU A 104 -7.81 2.36 19.29
C LEU A 104 -6.67 2.35 20.32
N LEU A 105 -6.36 3.49 20.93
CA LEU A 105 -5.26 3.61 21.90
C LEU A 105 -5.47 2.79 23.18
N SER A 106 -6.72 2.54 23.57
CA SER A 106 -7.04 1.68 24.72
C SER A 106 -6.90 0.18 24.42
N LYS A 107 -7.06 -0.23 23.15
CA LYS A 107 -6.93 -1.63 22.71
C LYS A 107 -5.53 -1.98 22.21
N ASP A 108 -4.84 -1.01 21.61
CA ASP A 108 -3.44 -1.11 21.21
C ASP A 108 -2.69 0.19 21.53
N SER A 109 -2.01 0.18 22.68
CA SER A 109 -1.16 1.30 23.11
C SER A 109 0.17 1.39 22.36
N SER A 110 0.53 0.38 21.54
CA SER A 110 1.75 0.38 20.73
C SER A 110 1.61 1.18 19.43
N LEU A 111 0.38 1.54 19.04
CA LEU A 111 0.11 2.44 17.90
C LEU A 111 0.90 3.76 18.00
N GLY A 112 1.06 4.33 19.20
CA GLY A 112 1.71 5.64 19.37
C GLY A 112 0.79 6.81 19.01
N VAL A 113 1.27 7.79 18.25
CA VAL A 113 0.47 8.99 17.93
C VAL A 113 -0.60 8.67 16.88
N VAL A 114 -1.86 9.02 17.16
CA VAL A 114 -2.99 8.98 16.22
C VAL A 114 -3.23 10.39 15.65
N GLY A 115 -3.33 10.52 14.34
CA GLY A 115 -3.58 11.79 13.64
C GLY A 115 -4.91 11.79 12.89
N LEU A 116 -5.89 12.56 13.34
CA LEU A 116 -7.19 12.70 12.71
C LEU A 116 -7.19 13.82 11.68
N VAL A 117 -7.66 13.53 10.46
CA VAL A 117 -7.76 14.52 9.36
C VAL A 117 -9.23 14.72 9.02
N PRO A 118 -9.92 15.68 9.67
CA PRO A 118 -11.32 15.98 9.42
C PRO A 118 -11.50 16.62 8.04
N CYS A 119 -12.38 16.05 7.21
CA CYS A 119 -12.67 16.52 5.84
C CYS A 119 -14.16 16.56 5.50
N ALA A 120 -15.04 15.94 6.30
CA ALA A 120 -16.48 15.87 6.04
C ALA A 120 -17.18 17.25 6.03
N ILE A 121 -18.22 17.40 5.20
CA ILE A 121 -18.99 18.64 5.01
C ILE A 121 -20.50 18.30 5.00
N GLY A 122 -21.31 19.01 5.78
CA GLY A 122 -22.71 18.64 6.00
C GLY A 122 -23.66 18.94 4.84
N GLY A 123 -24.46 17.94 4.42
CA GLY A 123 -25.48 18.06 3.37
C GLY A 123 -24.89 18.02 1.96
N THR A 124 -24.13 16.97 1.66
CA THR A 124 -23.45 16.80 0.36
C THR A 124 -23.72 15.43 -0.24
N ASN A 125 -24.06 15.37 -1.52
CA ASN A 125 -24.24 14.14 -2.30
C ASN A 125 -22.89 13.57 -2.76
N ILE A 126 -22.83 12.27 -3.05
CA ILE A 126 -21.60 11.59 -3.53
C ILE A 126 -21.08 12.20 -4.84
N SER A 127 -21.96 12.80 -5.65
CA SER A 127 -21.60 13.53 -6.87
C SER A 127 -20.68 14.74 -6.62
N GLN A 128 -20.78 15.40 -5.46
CA GLN A 128 -19.90 16.51 -5.07
C GLN A 128 -18.51 16.05 -4.61
N TRP A 129 -18.38 14.75 -4.31
CA TRP A 129 -17.13 14.08 -3.96
C TRP A 129 -16.44 13.42 -5.17
N ALA A 130 -16.96 13.60 -6.39
CA ALA A 130 -16.31 13.11 -7.60
C ALA A 130 -14.91 13.75 -7.80
N ARG A 131 -13.97 12.98 -8.37
CA ARG A 131 -12.61 13.44 -8.67
C ARG A 131 -12.63 14.68 -9.57
N GLY A 132 -11.88 15.70 -9.17
CA GLY A 132 -11.88 17.03 -9.79
C GLY A 132 -12.87 18.02 -9.16
N GLY A 133 -13.81 17.55 -8.32
CA GLY A 133 -14.68 18.37 -7.49
C GLY A 133 -13.95 19.03 -6.31
N LEU A 134 -14.52 20.10 -5.77
CA LEU A 134 -13.91 20.89 -4.70
C LEU A 134 -13.66 20.07 -3.42
N LEU A 135 -14.65 19.28 -2.99
CA LEU A 135 -14.57 18.48 -1.75
C LEU A 135 -13.49 17.39 -1.87
N TYR A 136 -13.44 16.72 -3.02
CA TYR A 136 -12.40 15.75 -3.35
C TYR A 136 -11.00 16.39 -3.33
N ALA A 137 -10.84 17.52 -4.00
CA ALA A 137 -9.55 18.24 -4.03
C ALA A 137 -9.11 18.71 -2.63
N GLN A 138 -10.06 19.13 -1.78
CA GLN A 138 -9.78 19.47 -0.38
C GLN A 138 -9.38 18.24 0.44
N LEU A 139 -10.05 17.10 0.28
CA LEU A 139 -9.70 15.84 0.94
C LEU A 139 -8.27 15.40 0.58
N VAL A 140 -7.94 15.33 -0.72
CA VAL A 140 -6.58 14.96 -1.18
C VAL A 140 -5.54 15.97 -0.71
N LYS A 141 -5.81 17.28 -0.77
CA LYS A 141 -4.91 18.33 -0.25
C LYS A 141 -4.64 18.15 1.25
N ARG A 142 -5.66 17.86 2.05
CA ARG A 142 -5.53 17.69 3.50
C ARG A 142 -4.82 16.38 3.87
N ALA A 143 -5.05 15.31 3.12
CA ALA A 143 -4.31 14.06 3.25
C ALA A 143 -2.81 14.25 2.90
N GLY A 144 -2.49 14.95 1.81
CA GLY A 144 -1.11 15.29 1.45
C GLY A 144 -0.42 16.18 2.48
N ALA A 145 -1.13 17.17 3.05
CA ALA A 145 -0.61 18.01 4.13
C ALA A 145 -0.34 17.21 5.42
N ALA A 146 -1.22 16.25 5.77
CA ALA A 146 -1.05 15.40 6.95
C ALA A 146 0.27 14.60 6.94
N LEU A 147 0.74 14.22 5.75
CA LEU A 147 1.98 13.46 5.54
C LEU A 147 3.26 14.31 5.65
N GLN A 148 3.19 15.65 5.57
CA GLN A 148 4.38 16.52 5.51
C GLN A 148 5.25 16.43 6.78
N ASP A 149 4.62 16.31 7.95
CA ASP A 149 5.32 16.19 9.24
C ASP A 149 5.62 14.72 9.63
N GLY A 150 5.58 13.80 8.65
CA GLY A 150 5.77 12.37 8.86
C GLY A 150 4.57 11.64 9.48
N GLY A 151 4.36 10.40 9.03
CA GLY A 151 3.26 9.53 9.41
C GLY A 151 2.74 8.73 8.21
N THR A 152 1.83 7.80 8.47
CA THR A 152 1.26 6.89 7.46
C THR A 152 -0.25 6.94 7.54
N ILE A 153 -0.94 7.12 6.40
CA ILE A 153 -2.40 7.02 6.35
C ILE A 153 -2.79 5.54 6.53
N ARG A 154 -3.40 5.22 7.66
CA ARG A 154 -3.77 3.86 8.07
C ARG A 154 -5.14 3.44 7.54
N ALA A 155 -6.12 4.35 7.54
CA ALA A 155 -7.43 4.09 6.97
C ALA A 155 -8.17 5.38 6.56
N PHE A 156 -9.16 5.21 5.69
CA PHE A 156 -10.17 6.20 5.38
C PHE A 156 -11.50 5.79 6.01
N LEU A 157 -12.03 6.65 6.89
CA LEU A 157 -13.35 6.46 7.50
C LEU A 157 -14.36 7.32 6.73
N TRP A 158 -15.43 6.67 6.26
CA TRP A 158 -16.43 7.27 5.38
C TRP A 158 -17.84 7.11 5.94
N TYR A 159 -18.55 8.21 6.21
CA TYR A 159 -19.97 8.15 6.54
C TYR A 159 -20.73 9.26 5.80
N GLN A 160 -21.43 8.85 4.75
CA GLN A 160 -22.18 9.70 3.83
C GLN A 160 -23.21 8.86 3.09
N GLY A 161 -24.25 9.53 2.59
CA GLY A 161 -25.22 9.00 1.64
C GLY A 161 -26.64 9.46 1.95
N GLU A 162 -26.87 10.08 3.11
CA GLU A 162 -28.19 10.52 3.56
C GLU A 162 -28.86 11.47 2.55
N SER A 163 -28.10 12.36 1.93
CA SER A 163 -28.63 13.32 0.94
C SER A 163 -28.85 12.71 -0.45
N ASP A 164 -28.14 11.63 -0.79
CA ASP A 164 -28.42 10.83 -1.99
C ASP A 164 -29.73 10.01 -1.87
N THR A 165 -30.38 9.99 -0.71
CA THR A 165 -31.69 9.33 -0.50
C THR A 165 -32.90 10.18 -0.90
N GLU A 166 -32.71 11.42 -1.32
CA GLU A 166 -33.80 12.34 -1.74
C GLU A 166 -34.49 11.92 -3.05
N SER A 167 -33.75 11.33 -4.00
CA SER A 167 -34.28 10.93 -5.32
C SER A 167 -33.87 9.52 -5.71
N SER A 168 -34.72 8.84 -6.49
CA SER A 168 -34.44 7.47 -6.98
C SER A 168 -33.18 7.45 -7.86
N GLU A 169 -33.01 8.48 -8.70
CA GLU A 169 -31.87 8.59 -9.63
C GLU A 169 -30.53 8.73 -8.89
N GLU A 170 -30.44 9.60 -7.89
CA GLU A 170 -29.20 9.74 -7.10
C GLU A 170 -28.92 8.47 -6.29
N ALA A 171 -29.95 7.85 -5.71
CA ALA A 171 -29.83 6.61 -4.94
C ALA A 171 -29.41 5.41 -5.79
N GLU A 172 -29.95 5.26 -7.00
CA GLU A 172 -29.59 4.18 -7.94
C GLU A 172 -28.17 4.36 -8.49
N LEU A 173 -27.75 5.60 -8.75
CA LEU A 173 -26.38 5.91 -9.19
C LEU A 173 -25.34 5.86 -8.05
N TYR A 174 -25.79 5.82 -6.79
CA TYR A 174 -24.93 5.92 -5.61
C TYR A 174 -23.79 4.89 -5.61
N LYS A 175 -24.10 3.61 -5.91
CA LYS A 175 -23.10 2.52 -5.88
C LYS A 175 -21.91 2.81 -6.79
N GLY A 176 -22.16 3.04 -8.09
CA GLY A 176 -21.10 3.27 -9.06
C GLY A 176 -20.30 4.55 -8.81
N ARG A 177 -20.96 5.60 -8.27
CA ARG A 177 -20.28 6.84 -7.86
C ARG A 177 -19.39 6.61 -6.64
N LEU A 178 -19.84 5.83 -5.65
CA LEU A 178 -19.06 5.48 -4.45
C LEU A 178 -17.86 4.59 -4.80
N GLU A 179 -18.06 3.54 -5.61
CA GLU A 179 -16.97 2.69 -6.11
C GLU A 179 -15.90 3.53 -6.83
N LYS A 180 -16.35 4.41 -7.74
CA LYS A 180 -15.46 5.33 -8.46
C LYS A 180 -14.73 6.28 -7.50
N PHE A 181 -15.41 6.88 -6.52
CA PHE A 181 -14.81 7.77 -5.54
C PHE A 181 -13.71 7.07 -4.72
N PHE A 182 -13.95 5.85 -4.24
CA PHE A 182 -12.95 5.07 -3.51
C PHE A 182 -11.74 4.68 -4.38
N ILE A 183 -11.97 4.25 -5.63
CA ILE A 183 -10.90 3.92 -6.59
C ILE A 183 -10.08 5.18 -6.94
N ASP A 184 -10.74 6.30 -7.21
CA ASP A 184 -10.10 7.58 -7.50
C ASP A 184 -9.27 8.03 -6.28
N LEU A 185 -9.83 8.04 -5.07
CA LEU A 185 -9.13 8.44 -3.85
C LEU A 185 -7.90 7.58 -3.58
N ARG A 186 -8.03 6.25 -3.71
CA ARG A 186 -6.89 5.32 -3.62
C ARG A 186 -5.80 5.61 -4.65
N THR A 187 -6.19 6.02 -5.86
CA THR A 187 -5.26 6.41 -6.93
C THR A 187 -4.52 7.71 -6.56
N ASP A 188 -5.23 8.75 -6.14
CA ASP A 188 -4.61 10.07 -5.88
C ASP A 188 -3.86 10.14 -4.56
N LEU A 189 -4.13 9.22 -3.62
CA LEU A 189 -3.30 8.97 -2.44
C LEU A 189 -2.18 7.95 -2.69
N SER A 190 -2.05 7.40 -3.90
CA SER A 190 -1.07 6.36 -4.26
C SER A 190 -1.10 5.13 -3.33
N SER A 191 -2.28 4.78 -2.82
CA SER A 191 -2.49 3.72 -1.83
C SER A 191 -3.62 2.79 -2.30
N PRO A 192 -3.37 1.90 -3.28
CA PRO A 192 -4.40 1.07 -3.93
C PRO A 192 -5.14 0.15 -2.95
N MET A 193 -4.46 -0.28 -1.89
CA MET A 193 -4.98 -1.15 -0.84
C MET A 193 -5.36 -0.42 0.45
N LEU A 194 -5.47 0.93 0.43
CA LEU A 194 -5.88 1.75 1.59
C LEU A 194 -7.13 1.14 2.26
N PRO A 195 -7.08 0.75 3.54
CA PRO A 195 -8.27 0.31 4.26
C PRO A 195 -9.34 1.41 4.25
N ILE A 196 -10.53 1.09 3.75
CA ILE A 196 -11.69 1.97 3.79
C ILE A 196 -12.73 1.33 4.70
N ILE A 197 -13.18 2.07 5.71
CA ILE A 197 -14.28 1.65 6.56
C ILE A 197 -15.42 2.63 6.32
N GLN A 198 -16.40 2.18 5.55
CA GLN A 198 -17.63 2.91 5.29
C GLN A 198 -18.72 2.55 6.30
N VAL A 199 -19.69 3.43 6.46
CA VAL A 199 -20.86 3.26 7.33
C VAL A 199 -22.11 3.20 6.48
N SER A 200 -22.91 2.14 6.59
CA SER A 200 -24.24 2.11 5.99
C SER A 200 -25.27 2.83 6.86
N LEU A 201 -26.13 3.61 6.21
CA LEU A 201 -26.86 4.70 6.86
C LEU A 201 -27.81 4.26 7.99
N ALA A 202 -27.86 5.04 9.08
CA ALA A 202 -28.90 4.91 10.10
C ALA A 202 -30.25 5.52 9.69
N SER A 203 -30.22 6.48 8.76
CA SER A 203 -31.25 7.48 8.45
C SER A 203 -31.03 8.05 7.04
N GLY A 204 -31.88 8.95 6.55
CA GLY A 204 -31.67 9.64 5.28
C GLY A 204 -32.56 10.88 5.15
N ASP A 205 -32.19 11.79 4.25
CA ASP A 205 -32.96 13.02 3.95
C ASP A 205 -34.25 12.74 3.14
N GLY A 206 -34.36 11.57 2.50
CA GLY A 206 -35.52 11.17 1.70
C GLY A 206 -35.86 9.67 1.75
N PRO A 207 -36.81 9.21 0.91
CA PRO A 207 -37.43 7.89 1.06
C PRO A 207 -36.56 6.72 0.56
N TYR A 208 -35.46 6.98 -0.14
CA TYR A 208 -34.68 5.93 -0.83
C TYR A 208 -33.53 5.33 0.02
N VAL A 209 -33.63 5.44 1.35
CA VAL A 209 -32.60 4.99 2.33
C VAL A 209 -32.14 3.55 2.09
N GLU A 210 -33.05 2.61 1.87
CA GLU A 210 -32.67 1.20 1.68
C GLU A 210 -31.95 0.94 0.34
N ILE A 211 -32.15 1.76 -0.70
CA ILE A 211 -31.39 1.64 -1.96
C ILE A 211 -29.92 2.00 -1.70
N VAL A 212 -29.67 3.15 -1.06
CA VAL A 212 -28.32 3.61 -0.69
C VAL A 212 -27.65 2.62 0.28
N ARG A 213 -28.38 2.11 1.27
CA ARG A 213 -27.88 1.07 2.18
C ARG A 213 -27.54 -0.23 1.47
N THR A 214 -28.36 -0.70 0.53
CA THR A 214 -28.06 -1.89 -0.28
C THR A 214 -26.81 -1.67 -1.13
N ALA A 215 -26.60 -0.46 -1.68
CA ALA A 215 -25.37 -0.11 -2.39
C ALA A 215 -24.13 -0.15 -1.47
N GLN A 216 -24.22 0.39 -0.26
CA GLN A 216 -23.12 0.42 0.73
C GLN A 216 -22.77 -0.99 1.24
N LEU A 217 -23.77 -1.78 1.62
CA LEU A 217 -23.60 -3.15 2.14
C LEU A 217 -23.16 -4.14 1.04
N GLY A 218 -23.60 -3.93 -0.21
CA GLY A 218 -23.26 -4.75 -1.37
C GLY A 218 -22.05 -4.27 -2.16
N LEU A 219 -21.21 -3.39 -1.58
CA LEU A 219 -20.01 -2.86 -2.22
C LEU A 219 -18.88 -3.90 -2.18
N ASP A 220 -18.51 -4.45 -3.33
CA ASP A 220 -17.47 -5.48 -3.44
C ASP A 220 -16.17 -4.86 -3.96
N LEU A 221 -15.36 -4.35 -3.02
CA LEU A 221 -14.04 -3.77 -3.28
C LEU A 221 -13.02 -4.28 -2.26
N PRO A 222 -11.78 -4.60 -2.69
CA PRO A 222 -10.74 -5.10 -1.79
C PRO A 222 -10.42 -4.08 -0.70
N ASN A 223 -10.14 -4.53 0.52
CA ASN A 223 -9.89 -3.70 1.70
C ASN A 223 -10.97 -2.63 1.98
N VAL A 224 -12.21 -2.86 1.58
CA VAL A 224 -13.37 -2.08 2.03
C VAL A 224 -14.17 -2.91 3.04
N ARG A 225 -14.48 -2.32 4.20
CA ARG A 225 -15.41 -2.85 5.19
C ARG A 225 -16.59 -1.91 5.33
N CYS A 226 -17.78 -2.46 5.58
CA CYS A 226 -18.99 -1.69 5.87
C CYS A 226 -19.48 -2.04 7.27
N ILE A 227 -19.66 -1.03 8.12
CA ILE A 227 -20.37 -1.18 9.40
C ILE A 227 -21.79 -0.66 9.26
N ASP A 228 -22.76 -1.31 9.94
CA ASP A 228 -24.16 -0.92 9.83
C ASP A 228 -24.58 -0.02 11.02
N ALA A 229 -24.95 1.22 10.72
CA ALA A 229 -25.45 2.16 11.73
C ALA A 229 -26.97 2.05 11.98
N LYS A 230 -27.69 1.16 11.29
CA LYS A 230 -29.14 0.99 11.46
C LYS A 230 -29.50 0.61 12.89
N GLY A 231 -30.42 1.38 13.48
CA GLY A 231 -30.86 1.21 14.86
C GLY A 231 -29.98 1.91 15.90
N LEU A 232 -28.88 2.58 15.51
CA LEU A 232 -28.22 3.55 16.38
C LEU A 232 -29.18 4.72 16.67
N GLN A 233 -29.08 5.28 17.86
CA GLN A 233 -30.01 6.31 18.33
C GLN A 233 -29.85 7.62 17.54
N LEU A 234 -30.96 8.12 17.01
CA LEU A 234 -31.05 9.40 16.34
C LEU A 234 -31.41 10.52 17.32
N GLN A 235 -31.06 11.76 16.94
CA GLN A 235 -31.52 12.98 17.58
C GLN A 235 -33.01 13.25 17.28
N PRO A 236 -33.64 14.24 17.94
CA PRO A 236 -35.05 14.57 17.69
C PRO A 236 -35.38 15.01 16.25
N ASP A 237 -34.37 15.30 15.42
CA ASP A 237 -34.55 15.58 13.99
C ASP A 237 -34.80 14.32 13.14
N GLY A 238 -34.60 13.12 13.69
CA GLY A 238 -34.76 11.84 12.97
C GLY A 238 -33.69 11.59 11.91
N LEU A 239 -32.60 12.37 11.87
CA LEU A 239 -31.60 12.35 10.81
C LEU A 239 -30.18 12.15 11.36
N HIS A 240 -29.80 12.86 12.43
CA HIS A 240 -28.43 12.81 12.94
C HIS A 240 -28.29 11.84 14.10
N LEU A 241 -27.14 11.18 14.22
CA LEU A 241 -26.83 10.33 15.38
C LEU A 241 -26.71 11.17 16.67
N SER A 242 -27.25 10.65 17.78
CA SER A 242 -27.06 11.22 19.12
C SER A 242 -25.61 11.10 19.60
N THR A 243 -25.22 11.87 20.62
CA THR A 243 -23.87 11.77 21.22
C THR A 243 -23.51 10.33 21.65
N PRO A 244 -24.36 9.58 22.38
CA PRO A 244 -24.10 8.15 22.66
C PRO A 244 -23.97 7.27 21.42
N ALA A 245 -24.77 7.53 20.37
CA ALA A 245 -24.68 6.78 19.12
C ALA A 245 -23.37 7.06 18.36
N GLN A 246 -22.87 8.30 18.41
CA GLN A 246 -21.57 8.68 17.83
C GLN A 246 -20.40 8.03 18.57
N VAL A 247 -20.45 7.94 19.91
CA VAL A 247 -19.47 7.16 20.70
C VAL A 247 -19.49 5.70 20.25
N ARG A 248 -20.68 5.09 20.17
CA ARG A 248 -20.82 3.69 19.74
C ARG A 248 -20.34 3.45 18.31
N LEU A 249 -20.58 4.40 17.40
CA LEU A 249 -20.07 4.33 16.03
C LEU A 249 -18.53 4.39 16.01
N GLY A 250 -17.92 5.25 16.82
CA GLY A 250 -16.46 5.33 16.98
C GLY A 250 -15.84 4.01 17.44
N GLU A 251 -16.45 3.34 18.43
CA GLU A 251 -16.05 1.99 18.87
C GLU A 251 -16.13 0.97 17.72
N MET A 252 -17.24 0.98 16.96
CA MET A 252 -17.46 0.05 15.84
C MET A 252 -16.45 0.25 14.70
N LEU A 253 -16.08 1.51 14.40
CA LEU A 253 -15.02 1.85 13.44
C LEU A 253 -13.65 1.35 13.94
N ALA A 254 -13.34 1.51 15.23
CA ALA A 254 -12.07 1.10 15.82
C ALA A 254 -11.92 -0.42 15.82
N ASP A 255 -12.98 -1.15 16.20
CA ASP A 255 -13.01 -2.61 16.22
C ASP A 255 -12.88 -3.19 14.81
N THR A 256 -13.53 -2.57 13.83
CA THR A 256 -13.41 -2.96 12.42
C THR A 256 -12.01 -2.72 11.87
N PHE A 257 -11.36 -1.60 12.24
CA PHE A 257 -9.98 -1.32 11.86
C PHE A 257 -9.01 -2.36 12.45
N LEU A 258 -9.12 -2.66 13.74
CA LEU A 258 -8.25 -3.65 14.40
C LEU A 258 -8.44 -5.06 13.83
N GLN A 259 -9.65 -5.43 13.40
CA GLN A 259 -9.91 -6.69 12.68
C GLN A 259 -9.33 -6.75 11.26
N THR A 260 -8.94 -5.62 10.67
CA THR A 260 -8.23 -5.58 9.38
C THR A 260 -6.71 -5.64 9.51
N MET A 261 -6.16 -5.54 10.72
CA MET A 261 -4.73 -5.73 10.98
C MET A 261 -4.40 -7.24 11.11
N PRO A 262 -3.29 -7.73 10.55
CA PRO A 262 -2.84 -9.11 10.79
C PRO A 262 -2.57 -9.34 12.29
N SER A 263 -3.16 -10.39 12.86
CA SER A 263 -2.88 -10.78 14.25
C SER A 263 -1.41 -11.21 14.39
N PRO A 264 -0.67 -10.72 15.39
CA PRO A 264 0.68 -11.21 15.65
C PRO A 264 0.64 -12.70 15.99
N ILE A 265 1.44 -13.50 15.28
CA ILE A 265 1.53 -14.94 15.49
C ILE A 265 2.05 -15.19 16.91
N GLN A 266 1.19 -15.74 17.77
CA GLN A 266 1.66 -16.27 19.06
C GLN A 266 2.51 -17.51 18.82
N ASN A 267 3.83 -17.33 18.85
CA ASN A 267 4.81 -18.42 18.85
C ASN A 267 4.63 -19.31 20.07
N SER A 268 3.73 -20.28 19.97
CA SER A 268 3.60 -21.40 20.90
C SER A 268 4.73 -22.39 20.63
N SER A 269 5.91 -22.08 21.16
CA SER A 269 7.10 -22.93 21.05
C SER A 269 6.83 -24.36 21.55
N PRO A 270 6.98 -25.40 20.72
CA PRO A 270 6.96 -26.78 21.18
C PRO A 270 8.15 -27.03 22.13
N LYS A 271 7.92 -27.81 23.17
CA LYS A 271 8.94 -28.10 24.20
C LYS A 271 10.14 -28.83 23.59
N SER A 272 11.33 -28.48 24.07
CA SER A 272 12.61 -29.04 23.62
C SER A 272 12.63 -30.58 23.66
N LEU A 273 13.07 -31.19 22.56
CA LEU A 273 13.65 -32.53 22.57
C LEU A 273 15.14 -32.40 22.29
N SER A 274 15.92 -32.68 23.33
CA SER A 274 17.38 -32.66 23.31
C SER A 274 17.96 -33.76 22.44
N LEU A 275 18.96 -33.45 21.61
CA LEU A 275 19.91 -34.46 21.15
C LEU A 275 21.33 -33.89 21.24
N LEU A 276 22.15 -34.51 22.10
CA LEU A 276 23.56 -34.21 22.21
C LEU A 276 24.29 -34.67 20.94
N LEU A 277 25.22 -33.86 20.45
CA LEU A 277 26.44 -34.41 19.85
C LEU A 277 27.68 -33.74 20.45
N TYR A 278 28.58 -34.60 20.91
CA TYR A 278 29.87 -34.29 21.52
C TYR A 278 30.86 -33.82 20.45
N LEU A 279 31.74 -32.86 20.80
CA LEU A 279 33.14 -32.91 20.37
C LEU A 279 34.00 -32.02 21.28
N SER A 280 34.95 -32.67 21.96
CA SER A 280 35.84 -32.08 22.96
C SER A 280 37.25 -31.89 22.40
N TRP A 281 37.85 -30.72 22.63
CA TRP A 281 39.31 -30.52 22.60
C TRP A 281 39.75 -29.64 23.76
N VAL A 282 40.93 -29.93 24.33
CA VAL A 282 41.33 -29.49 25.68
C VAL A 282 42.45 -28.44 25.65
N ILE A 283 42.13 -27.29 26.25
CA ILE A 283 42.93 -26.34 27.05
C ILE A 283 44.46 -26.49 27.08
N VAL A 284 45.16 -25.43 26.63
CA VAL A 284 46.39 -24.81 27.19
C VAL A 284 46.37 -23.32 26.75
N LEU A 285 46.55 -22.24 27.56
CA LEU A 285 46.54 -22.02 29.02
C LEU A 285 45.97 -20.57 29.30
N GLY A 286 46.26 -19.91 30.43
CA GLY A 286 45.75 -18.56 30.81
C GLY A 286 46.75 -17.38 30.65
N PRO A 287 46.48 -16.16 31.20
CA PRO A 287 45.52 -15.85 32.27
C PRO A 287 44.36 -14.87 31.92
N ARG A 288 43.32 -14.88 32.78
CA ARG A 288 42.23 -13.86 32.90
C ARG A 288 42.77 -12.61 33.66
N VAL A 289 42.12 -11.45 33.85
CA VAL A 289 40.72 -10.94 33.92
C VAL A 289 40.81 -9.45 33.44
N VAL A 290 39.83 -8.67 32.96
CA VAL A 290 38.47 -8.30 33.44
C VAL A 290 37.60 -7.80 32.27
N ASP A 291 36.28 -7.84 32.43
CA ASP A 291 35.24 -7.52 31.45
C ASP A 291 35.20 -6.07 30.93
N SER A 292 34.76 -5.91 29.68
CA SER A 292 33.95 -4.77 29.24
C SER A 292 33.06 -5.17 28.06
N LEU A 293 31.75 -5.27 28.31
CA LEU A 293 30.72 -5.31 27.26
C LEU A 293 30.67 -3.95 26.56
N GLY A 294 30.61 -3.92 25.22
CA GLY A 294 30.30 -2.68 24.51
C GLY A 294 30.70 -2.64 23.04
N GLY A 295 29.71 -2.73 22.15
CA GLY A 295 29.77 -2.04 20.86
C GLY A 295 30.45 -2.75 19.69
N ASN A 296 30.04 -3.97 19.35
CA ASN A 296 30.13 -4.40 17.95
C ASN A 296 28.93 -3.81 17.20
N GLY A 297 29.18 -2.79 16.39
CA GLY A 297 28.19 -2.34 15.40
C GLY A 297 28.07 -3.36 14.29
N SER A 298 26.86 -3.86 14.04
CA SER A 298 26.54 -4.66 12.85
C SER A 298 25.50 -3.95 12.01
N THR A 299 25.97 -3.19 11.02
CA THR A 299 25.15 -2.80 9.87
C THR A 299 24.97 -4.01 8.95
N SER A 300 23.80 -4.68 8.96
CA SER A 300 23.36 -5.46 7.78
C SER A 300 22.67 -4.47 6.83
N SER A 301 23.05 -4.26 5.55
CA SER A 301 23.82 -5.03 4.55
C SER A 301 23.04 -6.11 3.77
N GLU A 302 21.71 -6.12 3.82
CA GLU A 302 20.91 -7.20 3.19
C GLU A 302 20.18 -6.85 1.87
N HIS A 303 20.02 -5.57 1.49
CA HIS A 303 19.12 -5.19 0.38
C HIS A 303 19.85 -4.54 -0.81
N LYS A 304 20.65 -5.30 -1.59
CA LYS A 304 21.57 -4.71 -2.60
C LYS A 304 21.21 -4.92 -4.08
N ASN A 305 20.38 -5.91 -4.44
CA ASN A 305 20.19 -6.31 -5.84
C ASN A 305 18.70 -6.31 -6.28
N ILE A 306 18.25 -5.19 -6.83
CA ILE A 306 16.84 -4.95 -7.17
C ILE A 306 16.55 -5.34 -8.61
N PHE A 307 15.45 -6.07 -8.83
CA PHE A 307 14.94 -6.42 -10.16
C PHE A 307 13.48 -6.01 -10.29
N ILE A 308 13.16 -5.25 -11.33
CA ILE A 308 11.79 -4.77 -11.60
C ILE A 308 11.10 -5.77 -12.52
N LEU A 309 9.93 -6.28 -12.13
CA LEU A 309 9.16 -7.29 -12.87
C LEU A 309 7.92 -6.64 -13.51
N ALA A 310 8.03 -6.24 -14.78
CA ALA A 310 7.05 -5.39 -15.47
C ALA A 310 6.50 -6.01 -16.77
N GLY A 311 5.34 -5.53 -17.19
CA GLY A 311 4.62 -6.01 -18.38
C GLY A 311 3.19 -6.44 -18.08
N GLN A 312 2.70 -7.51 -18.69
CA GLN A 312 1.31 -7.97 -18.52
C GLN A 312 1.18 -9.34 -17.82
N SER A 313 0.11 -10.09 -18.09
CA SER A 313 -0.31 -11.26 -17.31
C SER A 313 0.72 -12.38 -17.25
N ASN A 314 1.52 -12.59 -18.29
CA ASN A 314 2.59 -13.58 -18.25
C ASN A 314 3.78 -13.18 -17.34
N MET A 315 4.05 -11.88 -17.13
CA MET A 315 4.95 -11.43 -16.05
C MET A 315 4.28 -11.46 -14.68
N ALA A 316 3.00 -11.09 -14.60
CA ALA A 316 2.23 -11.05 -13.36
C ALA A 316 1.98 -12.44 -12.75
N GLY A 317 2.05 -13.48 -13.57
CA GLY A 317 1.91 -14.87 -13.17
C GLY A 317 0.50 -15.41 -13.36
N ARG A 318 0.39 -16.52 -14.09
CA ARG A 318 -0.87 -17.23 -14.42
C ARG A 318 -0.73 -18.76 -14.46
N GLY A 319 0.47 -19.29 -14.23
CA GLY A 319 0.66 -20.73 -14.15
C GLY A 319 -0.22 -21.33 -13.05
N GLY A 320 -0.97 -22.39 -13.39
CA GLY A 320 -1.89 -23.04 -12.47
C GLY A 320 -3.21 -22.30 -12.24
N VAL A 321 -3.50 -21.22 -12.98
CA VAL A 321 -4.77 -20.47 -12.88
C VAL A 321 -5.79 -21.03 -13.88
N VAL A 322 -6.82 -21.70 -13.37
CA VAL A 322 -7.93 -22.25 -14.17
C VAL A 322 -9.25 -21.64 -13.69
N ASN A 323 -10.07 -21.11 -14.61
CA ASN A 323 -11.37 -20.48 -14.30
C ASN A 323 -11.29 -19.36 -13.23
N ASN A 324 -10.21 -18.57 -13.24
CA ASN A 324 -9.89 -17.55 -12.22
C ASN A 324 -9.64 -18.11 -10.81
N ILE A 325 -9.25 -19.38 -10.66
CA ILE A 325 -8.81 -19.98 -9.40
C ILE A 325 -7.38 -20.49 -9.61
N TRP A 326 -6.45 -20.09 -8.75
CA TRP A 326 -5.10 -20.67 -8.71
C TRP A 326 -5.13 -21.98 -7.93
N ASP A 327 -4.43 -23.01 -8.43
CA ASP A 327 -4.31 -24.31 -7.78
C ASP A 327 -3.47 -24.29 -6.48
N GLY A 328 -2.71 -23.22 -6.24
CA GLY A 328 -1.82 -23.07 -5.08
C GLY A 328 -0.54 -23.89 -5.19
N PHE A 329 -0.24 -24.48 -6.35
CA PHE A 329 0.97 -25.25 -6.56
C PHE A 329 2.18 -24.35 -6.82
N VAL A 330 3.16 -24.40 -5.93
CA VAL A 330 4.45 -23.73 -6.06
C VAL A 330 5.54 -24.78 -6.30
N PRO A 331 6.22 -24.77 -7.46
CA PRO A 331 7.28 -25.73 -7.76
C PRO A 331 8.56 -25.44 -6.93
N PRO A 332 9.44 -26.44 -6.70
CA PRO A 332 10.64 -26.27 -5.86
C PRO A 332 11.57 -25.12 -6.26
N GLU A 333 11.66 -24.84 -7.55
CA GLU A 333 12.47 -23.78 -8.16
C GLU A 333 11.90 -22.39 -7.83
N SER A 334 10.59 -22.29 -7.57
CA SER A 334 9.89 -21.07 -7.16
C SER A 334 9.59 -21.01 -5.65
N ARG A 335 10.23 -21.86 -4.83
CA ARG A 335 10.08 -21.83 -3.36
C ARG A 335 10.49 -20.48 -2.78
N SER A 336 9.89 -20.11 -1.64
CA SER A 336 10.35 -18.95 -0.88
C SER A 336 11.73 -19.18 -0.27
N ASN A 337 12.44 -18.08 -0.04
CA ASN A 337 13.82 -18.08 0.38
C ASN A 337 14.07 -16.75 1.12
N PRO A 338 14.56 -16.76 2.38
CA PRO A 338 14.81 -15.53 3.13
C PRO A 338 15.79 -14.55 2.47
N ALA A 339 16.61 -15.00 1.51
CA ALA A 339 17.48 -14.15 0.70
C ALA A 339 16.77 -13.49 -0.51
N ILE A 340 15.49 -13.78 -0.74
CA ILE A 340 14.67 -13.20 -1.81
C ILE A 340 13.53 -12.41 -1.18
N LEU A 341 13.55 -11.10 -1.37
CA LEU A 341 12.52 -10.18 -0.87
C LEU A 341 11.62 -9.71 -2.00
N ARG A 342 10.38 -9.36 -1.67
CA ARG A 342 9.40 -8.74 -2.57
C ARG A 342 9.03 -7.36 -2.02
N LEU A 343 8.91 -6.36 -2.88
CA LEU A 343 8.33 -5.07 -2.51
C LEU A 343 6.81 -5.17 -2.61
N SER A 344 6.11 -5.10 -1.48
CA SER A 344 4.65 -5.17 -1.43
C SER A 344 3.97 -3.97 -2.10
N SER A 345 2.65 -4.04 -2.29
CA SER A 345 1.83 -2.91 -2.74
C SER A 345 1.87 -1.70 -1.78
N GLN A 346 2.26 -1.92 -0.52
CA GLN A 346 2.47 -0.90 0.52
C GLN A 346 3.88 -0.29 0.48
N LEU A 347 4.76 -0.73 -0.44
CA LEU A 347 6.18 -0.37 -0.51
C LEU A 347 7.02 -0.88 0.68
N GLU A 348 6.57 -1.95 1.33
CA GLU A 348 7.29 -2.64 2.40
C GLU A 348 8.03 -3.86 1.82
N TRP A 349 9.21 -4.18 2.34
CA TRP A 349 9.95 -5.39 1.96
C TRP A 349 9.50 -6.59 2.81
N GLU A 350 9.09 -7.66 2.15
CA GLU A 350 8.65 -8.92 2.76
C GLU A 350 9.37 -10.13 2.11
N GLU A 351 9.34 -11.31 2.73
CA GLU A 351 9.82 -12.55 2.08
C GLU A 351 9.01 -12.80 0.80
N ALA A 352 9.69 -13.17 -0.28
CA ALA A 352 9.03 -13.36 -1.57
C ALA A 352 8.32 -14.72 -1.64
N HIS A 353 7.02 -14.69 -1.91
CA HIS A 353 6.17 -15.85 -2.17
C HIS A 353 5.37 -15.64 -3.46
N GLU A 354 5.10 -16.71 -4.20
CA GLU A 354 4.10 -16.67 -5.28
C GLU A 354 2.68 -16.62 -4.70
N PRO A 355 1.72 -15.92 -5.34
CA PRO A 355 1.87 -15.19 -6.60
C PRO A 355 2.44 -13.78 -6.38
N LEU A 356 3.59 -13.48 -7.01
CA LEU A 356 4.35 -12.24 -6.76
C LEU A 356 3.59 -10.94 -7.04
N HIS A 357 2.55 -10.98 -7.88
CA HIS A 357 1.72 -9.80 -8.22
C HIS A 357 0.32 -9.85 -7.60
N GLY A 358 0.07 -10.71 -6.60
CA GLY A 358 -1.27 -10.89 -6.00
C GLY A 358 -1.92 -9.61 -5.42
N ASP A 359 -1.12 -8.68 -4.90
CA ASP A 359 -1.55 -7.36 -4.43
C ASP A 359 -1.23 -6.20 -5.41
N ILE A 360 -0.70 -6.51 -6.60
CA ILE A 360 -0.35 -5.56 -7.66
C ILE A 360 -1.37 -5.62 -8.80
N ASP A 361 -1.60 -6.80 -9.36
CA ASP A 361 -2.55 -7.06 -10.46
C ASP A 361 -3.94 -7.45 -9.91
N VAL A 362 -4.41 -6.71 -8.91
CA VAL A 362 -5.59 -7.01 -8.05
C VAL A 362 -6.93 -7.20 -8.76
N ARG A 363 -6.99 -6.99 -10.08
CA ARG A 363 -8.19 -7.22 -10.91
C ARG A 363 -8.25 -8.63 -11.50
N LYS A 364 -7.24 -9.46 -11.26
CA LYS A 364 -7.06 -10.78 -11.86
C LYS A 364 -6.49 -11.75 -10.83
N THR A 365 -6.96 -13.00 -10.86
CA THR A 365 -6.31 -14.07 -10.12
C THR A 365 -4.92 -14.30 -10.68
N CYS A 366 -3.91 -14.14 -9.83
CA CYS A 366 -2.52 -14.42 -10.16
C CYS A 366 -2.16 -15.84 -9.71
N GLY A 367 -1.27 -16.47 -10.46
CA GLY A 367 -0.61 -17.72 -10.11
C GLY A 367 0.90 -17.55 -10.28
N VAL A 368 1.61 -18.63 -10.61
CA VAL A 368 3.08 -18.59 -10.75
C VAL A 368 3.49 -17.71 -11.96
N GLY A 369 4.46 -16.82 -11.73
CA GLY A 369 5.20 -16.08 -12.76
C GLY A 369 6.67 -16.50 -12.82
N PRO A 370 7.52 -15.81 -13.60
CA PRO A 370 8.93 -16.19 -13.76
C PRO A 370 9.83 -15.69 -12.63
N GLY A 371 9.32 -14.86 -11.72
CA GLY A 371 10.12 -14.06 -10.79
C GLY A 371 10.82 -14.86 -9.69
N MET A 372 10.14 -15.83 -9.07
CA MET A 372 10.76 -16.65 -8.02
C MET A 372 11.80 -17.63 -8.58
N ALA A 373 11.50 -18.28 -9.71
CA ALA A 373 12.46 -19.15 -10.41
C ALA A 373 13.71 -18.37 -10.84
N PHE A 374 13.54 -17.19 -11.46
CA PHE A 374 14.64 -16.27 -11.79
C PHE A 374 15.52 -15.95 -10.57
N ALA A 375 14.90 -15.62 -9.44
CA ALA A 375 15.62 -15.18 -8.26
C ALA A 375 16.37 -16.31 -7.54
N ASN A 376 15.79 -17.52 -7.44
CA ASN A 376 16.47 -18.69 -6.89
C ASN A 376 17.63 -19.14 -7.79
N ASP A 377 17.39 -19.29 -9.10
CA ASP A 377 18.41 -19.71 -10.06
C ASP A 377 19.59 -18.72 -10.14
N LEU A 378 19.30 -17.42 -10.06
CA LEU A 378 20.33 -16.38 -9.97
C LEU A 378 21.20 -16.51 -8.71
N LEU A 379 20.60 -16.78 -7.55
CA LEU A 379 21.35 -16.97 -6.29
C LEU A 379 22.16 -18.27 -6.29
N GLU A 380 21.66 -19.33 -6.92
CA GLU A 380 22.37 -20.61 -7.05
C GLU A 380 23.58 -20.49 -7.99
N LYS A 381 23.39 -19.88 -9.17
CA LYS A 381 24.45 -19.72 -10.18
C LYS A 381 25.46 -18.62 -9.85
N ALA A 382 25.10 -17.64 -9.02
CA ALA A 382 25.97 -16.53 -8.62
C ALA A 382 26.00 -16.32 -7.10
N PRO A 383 26.72 -17.17 -6.33
CA PRO A 383 26.78 -17.09 -4.86
C PRO A 383 27.41 -15.81 -4.28
N GLY A 384 27.93 -14.91 -5.15
CA GLY A 384 28.34 -13.56 -4.78
C GLY A 384 27.21 -12.52 -4.79
N PHE A 385 25.99 -12.88 -5.19
CA PHE A 385 24.80 -12.05 -5.02
C PHE A 385 24.30 -12.15 -3.57
N GLU A 386 24.61 -11.14 -2.76
CA GLU A 386 24.09 -10.96 -1.40
C GLU A 386 22.58 -10.60 -1.43
N GLY A 387 21.74 -11.61 -1.73
CA GLY A 387 20.28 -11.50 -1.80
C GLY A 387 19.75 -10.88 -3.11
N VAL A 388 18.44 -11.07 -3.33
CA VAL A 388 17.66 -10.57 -4.49
C VAL A 388 16.42 -9.84 -3.98
N SER A 389 16.06 -8.72 -4.61
CA SER A 389 14.93 -7.88 -4.20
C SER A 389 14.01 -7.63 -5.40
N LEU A 390 12.84 -8.25 -5.43
CA LEU A 390 11.89 -8.24 -6.54
C LEU A 390 10.87 -7.10 -6.38
N VAL A 391 10.68 -6.31 -7.44
CA VAL A 391 9.73 -5.20 -7.49
C VAL A 391 8.65 -5.52 -8.52
N PRO A 392 7.55 -6.20 -8.12
CA PRO A 392 6.47 -6.57 -9.02
C PRO A 392 5.68 -5.33 -9.47
N CYS A 393 5.53 -5.14 -10.77
CA CYS A 393 4.85 -3.99 -11.39
C CYS A 393 3.85 -4.36 -12.50
N ALA A 394 3.89 -5.58 -13.02
CA ALA A 394 3.07 -6.02 -14.16
C ALA A 394 1.55 -5.99 -13.88
N VAL A 395 0.75 -5.72 -14.92
CA VAL A 395 -0.72 -5.63 -14.85
C VAL A 395 -1.37 -6.30 -16.06
N GLY A 396 -2.25 -7.25 -15.81
CA GLY A 396 -2.77 -8.19 -16.81
C GLY A 396 -3.68 -7.56 -17.86
N GLY A 397 -3.45 -7.92 -19.13
CA GLY A 397 -4.27 -7.50 -20.28
C GLY A 397 -3.99 -6.09 -20.81
N THR A 398 -2.88 -5.47 -20.39
CA THR A 398 -2.53 -4.09 -20.76
C THR A 398 -1.75 -4.03 -22.09
N SER A 399 -2.05 -3.04 -22.94
CA SER A 399 -1.27 -2.77 -24.15
C SER A 399 -0.11 -1.81 -23.87
N ILE A 400 0.88 -1.72 -24.77
CA ILE A 400 2.06 -0.87 -24.50
C ILE A 400 1.70 0.63 -24.44
N ASN A 401 0.56 1.03 -25.03
CA ASN A 401 0.01 2.38 -24.90
C ASN A 401 -0.28 2.75 -23.43
N GLU A 402 -0.69 1.78 -22.61
CA GLU A 402 -0.95 2.00 -21.18
C GLU A 402 0.34 2.15 -20.36
N TRP A 403 1.50 1.86 -20.95
CA TRP A 403 2.83 2.02 -20.38
C TRP A 403 3.58 3.26 -20.88
N ALA A 404 2.98 4.09 -21.74
CA ALA A 404 3.59 5.33 -22.22
C ALA A 404 3.93 6.32 -21.08
N ARG A 405 4.93 7.19 -21.28
CA ARG A 405 5.38 8.10 -20.22
C ARG A 405 4.25 9.01 -19.75
N GLY A 406 3.98 8.97 -18.44
CA GLY A 406 2.94 9.77 -17.79
C GLY A 406 1.59 9.07 -17.62
N THR A 407 1.39 7.88 -18.17
CA THR A 407 0.25 7.01 -17.81
C THR A 407 0.35 6.52 -16.37
N ARG A 408 -0.70 5.85 -15.89
CA ARG A 408 -0.72 5.24 -14.55
C ARG A 408 0.37 4.17 -14.41
N LEU A 409 0.43 3.17 -15.30
CA LEU A 409 1.35 2.03 -15.15
C LEU A 409 2.82 2.46 -15.18
N TYR A 410 3.16 3.42 -16.05
CA TYR A 410 4.49 4.01 -16.09
C TYR A 410 4.86 4.69 -14.76
N LYS A 411 3.95 5.51 -14.21
CA LYS A 411 4.14 6.19 -12.93
C LYS A 411 4.25 5.21 -11.77
N ASP A 412 3.39 4.20 -11.72
CA ASP A 412 3.38 3.17 -10.68
C ASP A 412 4.72 2.40 -10.68
N LEU A 413 5.24 2.01 -11.84
CA LEU A 413 6.56 1.38 -11.98
C LEU A 413 7.68 2.30 -11.49
N VAL A 414 7.71 3.57 -11.92
CA VAL A 414 8.75 4.53 -11.52
C VAL A 414 8.71 4.80 -10.00
N THR A 415 7.52 4.94 -9.41
CA THR A 415 7.37 5.11 -7.96
C THR A 415 7.90 3.92 -7.20
N ARG A 416 7.54 2.69 -7.61
CA ARG A 416 8.00 1.45 -6.97
C ARG A 416 9.51 1.24 -7.14
N ALA A 417 10.06 1.56 -8.31
CA ALA A 417 11.50 1.53 -8.57
C ALA A 417 12.29 2.55 -7.73
N ARG A 418 11.74 3.75 -7.49
CA ARG A 418 12.34 4.76 -6.61
C ARG A 418 12.29 4.32 -5.15
N ALA A 419 11.13 3.89 -4.64
CA ALA A 419 10.99 3.38 -3.28
C ALA A 419 11.95 2.21 -3.00
N ALA A 420 12.12 1.29 -3.96
CA ALA A 420 13.04 0.17 -3.82
C ALA A 420 14.50 0.58 -3.57
N VAL A 421 14.97 1.70 -4.14
CA VAL A 421 16.36 2.17 -3.99
C VAL A 421 16.59 3.08 -2.77
N GLU A 422 15.55 3.53 -2.07
CA GLU A 422 15.67 4.40 -0.89
C GLU A 422 16.51 3.74 0.23
N GLY A 423 16.43 2.42 0.36
CA GLY A 423 17.25 1.62 1.28
C GLY A 423 18.72 1.42 0.85
N GLY A 424 19.19 2.08 -0.22
CA GLY A 424 20.57 1.96 -0.73
C GLY A 424 20.81 0.77 -1.68
N GLY A 425 19.75 0.08 -2.09
CA GLY A 425 19.83 -1.01 -3.07
C GLY A 425 20.09 -0.51 -4.50
N LYS A 426 20.59 -1.40 -5.36
CA LYS A 426 20.89 -1.08 -6.78
C LYS A 426 19.96 -1.83 -7.71
N ILE A 427 19.26 -1.12 -8.59
CA ILE A 427 18.53 -1.74 -9.71
C ILE A 427 19.56 -2.42 -10.62
N ARG A 428 19.38 -3.72 -10.83
CA ARG A 428 20.24 -4.58 -11.65
C ARG A 428 19.68 -4.76 -13.04
N ALA A 429 18.37 -4.98 -13.17
CA ALA A 429 17.67 -4.99 -14.45
C ALA A 429 16.16 -4.70 -14.30
N ILE A 430 15.53 -4.36 -15.41
CA ILE A 430 14.08 -4.55 -15.63
C ILE A 430 13.90 -5.86 -16.40
N LEU A 431 13.04 -6.75 -15.89
CA LEU A 431 12.52 -7.89 -16.64
C LEU A 431 11.17 -7.46 -17.22
N TRP A 432 11.03 -7.51 -18.55
CA TRP A 432 9.87 -7.01 -19.29
C TRP A 432 9.24 -8.12 -20.12
N TYR A 433 8.02 -8.53 -19.80
CA TYR A 433 7.26 -9.47 -20.64
C TYR A 433 5.86 -8.90 -20.91
N GLN A 434 5.73 -8.33 -22.12
CA GLN A 434 4.49 -7.72 -22.60
C GLN A 434 4.46 -7.70 -24.12
N GLY A 435 3.24 -7.67 -24.67
CA GLY A 435 2.96 -7.41 -26.09
C GLY A 435 1.76 -8.21 -26.61
N GLU A 436 1.29 -9.23 -25.87
CA GLU A 436 0.23 -10.13 -26.33
C GLU A 436 -1.09 -9.38 -26.60
N ARG A 437 -1.32 -8.24 -25.93
CA ARG A 437 -2.47 -7.36 -26.19
C ARG A 437 -2.33 -6.55 -27.49
N ASP A 438 -1.10 -6.16 -27.84
CA ASP A 438 -0.79 -5.35 -29.02
C ASP A 438 -0.87 -6.16 -30.32
N THR A 439 -0.89 -7.51 -30.26
CA THR A 439 -1.08 -8.38 -31.44
C THR A 439 -2.52 -8.37 -31.99
N VAL A 440 -3.46 -7.65 -31.36
CA VAL A 440 -4.88 -7.62 -31.73
C VAL A 440 -5.14 -6.86 -33.04
N ASN A 441 -4.42 -5.76 -33.28
CA ASN A 441 -4.60 -4.93 -34.47
C ASN A 441 -3.25 -4.55 -35.08
N GLN A 442 -3.25 -4.27 -36.39
CA GLN A 442 -2.02 -4.05 -37.16
C GLN A 442 -1.29 -2.77 -36.74
N GLU A 443 -2.02 -1.70 -36.42
CA GLU A 443 -1.46 -0.39 -36.07
C GLU A 443 -0.68 -0.44 -34.75
N ASP A 444 -1.22 -1.07 -33.70
CA ASP A 444 -0.50 -1.27 -32.44
C ASP A 444 0.69 -2.21 -32.60
N ALA A 445 0.58 -3.26 -33.42
CA ALA A 445 1.65 -4.22 -33.67
C ALA A 445 2.82 -3.59 -34.44
N GLU A 446 2.56 -2.83 -35.51
CA GLU A 446 3.58 -2.12 -36.29
C GLU A 446 4.25 -1.00 -35.47
N ALA A 447 3.48 -0.29 -34.63
CA ALA A 447 4.02 0.75 -33.77
C ALA A 447 4.72 0.22 -32.49
N TYR A 448 4.66 -1.09 -32.22
CA TYR A 448 5.15 -1.68 -30.97
C TYR A 448 6.64 -1.41 -30.72
N LYS A 449 7.46 -1.53 -31.77
CA LYS A 449 8.92 -1.34 -31.72
C LYS A 449 9.31 0.03 -31.16
N ASP A 450 8.71 1.08 -31.72
CA ASP A 450 9.04 2.46 -31.35
C ASP A 450 8.50 2.81 -29.96
N LYS A 451 7.28 2.35 -29.62
CA LYS A 451 6.71 2.50 -28.28
C LYS A 451 7.57 1.80 -27.21
N LEU A 452 8.13 0.62 -27.50
CA LEU A 452 9.03 -0.08 -26.56
C LEU A 452 10.40 0.60 -26.44
N LYS A 453 10.97 1.09 -27.55
CA LYS A 453 12.19 1.93 -27.49
C LYS A 453 11.96 3.18 -26.66
N GLU A 454 10.84 3.87 -26.87
CA GLU A 454 10.46 5.05 -26.10
C GLU A 454 10.29 4.72 -24.60
N LEU A 455 9.59 3.63 -24.26
CA LEU A 455 9.45 3.17 -22.87
C LEU A 455 10.80 2.97 -22.19
N ILE A 456 11.72 2.24 -22.83
CA ILE A 456 13.06 1.95 -22.28
C ILE A 456 13.88 3.24 -22.11
N VAL A 457 13.87 4.15 -23.08
CA VAL A 457 14.58 5.43 -23.00
C VAL A 457 14.01 6.33 -21.90
N ASN A 458 12.67 6.41 -21.79
CA ASN A 458 11.99 7.18 -20.77
C ASN A 458 12.30 6.65 -19.36
N LEU A 459 12.22 5.33 -19.14
CA LEU A 459 12.57 4.72 -17.84
C LEU A 459 14.03 4.96 -17.47
N ARG A 460 14.96 4.85 -18.42
CA ARG A 460 16.39 5.16 -18.21
C ARG A 460 16.62 6.62 -17.79
N ALA A 461 15.91 7.56 -18.40
CA ALA A 461 15.99 8.98 -18.05
C ALA A 461 15.38 9.26 -16.67
N GLU A 462 14.19 8.73 -16.39
CA GLU A 462 13.40 8.97 -15.18
C GLU A 462 13.97 8.28 -13.93
N LEU A 463 14.70 7.17 -14.10
CA LEU A 463 15.47 6.49 -13.04
C LEU A 463 16.95 6.93 -13.01
N HIS A 464 17.33 7.93 -13.83
CA HIS A 464 18.69 8.49 -13.94
C HIS A 464 19.79 7.44 -14.17
N PHE A 465 19.47 6.37 -14.92
CA PHE A 465 20.38 5.27 -15.21
C PHE A 465 20.41 5.00 -16.74
N PRO A 466 21.23 5.75 -17.51
CA PRO A 466 21.22 5.70 -18.99
C PRO A 466 21.53 4.34 -19.63
N LEU A 467 22.16 3.43 -18.87
CA LEU A 467 22.53 2.08 -19.30
C LEU A 467 21.84 0.98 -18.46
N LEU A 468 20.71 1.30 -17.81
CA LEU A 468 19.90 0.33 -17.05
C LEU A 468 19.62 -0.92 -17.90
N PRO A 469 20.07 -2.11 -17.47
CA PRO A 469 19.79 -3.35 -18.17
C PRO A 469 18.29 -3.64 -18.29
N VAL A 470 17.87 -4.08 -19.46
CA VAL A 470 16.50 -4.55 -19.72
C VAL A 470 16.57 -5.92 -20.36
N LEU A 471 15.92 -6.91 -19.75
CA LEU A 471 15.67 -8.21 -20.36
C LEU A 471 14.22 -8.21 -20.83
N GLN A 472 14.01 -8.14 -22.14
CA GLN A 472 12.69 -8.25 -22.75
C GLN A 472 12.42 -9.69 -23.20
N VAL A 473 11.18 -10.13 -23.08
CA VAL A 473 10.75 -11.47 -23.46
C VAL A 473 10.00 -11.44 -24.79
N GLY A 474 10.50 -12.21 -25.76
CA GLY A 474 9.84 -12.49 -27.03
C GLY A 474 8.60 -13.35 -26.82
N LEU A 475 7.44 -12.89 -27.29
CA LEU A 475 6.15 -13.50 -26.94
C LEU A 475 6.02 -14.99 -27.29
N ALA A 476 5.53 -15.80 -26.35
CA ALA A 476 5.13 -17.18 -26.63
C ALA A 476 3.79 -17.27 -27.42
N SER A 477 2.92 -16.28 -27.25
CA SER A 477 1.50 -16.28 -27.62
C SER A 477 0.99 -14.85 -27.85
N GLY A 478 -0.23 -14.70 -28.39
CA GLY A 478 -0.84 -13.39 -28.67
C GLY A 478 -2.37 -13.43 -28.61
N GLN A 479 -3.03 -12.30 -28.34
CA GLN A 479 -4.50 -12.20 -28.32
C GLN A 479 -5.14 -12.03 -29.71
N GLY A 480 -4.33 -11.71 -30.72
CA GLY A 480 -4.75 -11.59 -32.12
C GLY A 480 -3.65 -11.92 -33.12
N PRO A 481 -3.91 -11.74 -34.42
CA PRO A 481 -3.16 -12.38 -35.50
C PRO A 481 -1.76 -11.80 -35.75
N PHE A 482 -1.44 -10.62 -35.23
CA PHE A 482 -0.17 -9.92 -35.51
C PHE A 482 0.97 -10.33 -34.54
N LEU A 483 0.99 -11.59 -34.12
CA LEU A 483 1.96 -12.12 -33.15
C LEU A 483 3.41 -12.02 -33.63
N GLU A 484 3.69 -12.49 -34.85
CA GLU A 484 5.06 -12.43 -35.37
C GLU A 484 5.51 -10.98 -35.62
N THR A 485 4.61 -10.07 -36.00
CA THR A 485 4.93 -8.62 -36.13
C THR A 485 5.41 -8.03 -34.81
N VAL A 486 4.73 -8.32 -33.69
CA VAL A 486 5.18 -7.86 -32.35
C VAL A 486 6.48 -8.54 -31.93
N ARG A 487 6.68 -9.82 -32.28
CA ARG A 487 7.93 -10.55 -31.97
C ARG A 487 9.13 -10.04 -32.78
N GLU A 488 8.94 -9.74 -34.06
CA GLU A 488 9.93 -9.09 -34.93
C GLU A 488 10.28 -7.70 -34.35
N ALA A 489 9.26 -6.91 -33.98
CA ALA A 489 9.44 -5.62 -33.31
C ALA A 489 10.26 -5.72 -32.00
N GLN A 490 10.05 -6.76 -31.19
CA GLN A 490 10.84 -7.05 -29.98
C GLN A 490 12.28 -7.48 -30.33
N LEU A 491 12.46 -8.38 -31.30
CA LEU A 491 13.78 -8.86 -31.71
C LEU A 491 14.66 -7.73 -32.30
N GLU A 492 14.04 -6.76 -32.99
CA GLU A 492 14.72 -5.62 -33.62
C GLU A 492 14.96 -4.41 -32.68
N ILE A 493 14.81 -4.56 -31.36
CA ILE A 493 15.18 -3.52 -30.38
C ILE A 493 16.70 -3.42 -30.26
N ASP A 494 17.30 -2.69 -31.21
CA ASP A 494 18.69 -2.25 -31.12
C ASP A 494 18.80 -1.05 -30.15
N LEU A 495 19.11 -1.35 -28.89
CA LEU A 495 19.44 -0.40 -27.83
C LEU A 495 20.52 -1.01 -26.92
N PRO A 496 21.50 -0.22 -26.42
CA PRO A 496 22.55 -0.75 -25.54
C PRO A 496 21.96 -1.33 -24.26
N ASN A 497 22.53 -2.41 -23.73
CA ASN A 497 22.06 -3.13 -22.54
C ASN A 497 20.57 -3.56 -22.59
N VAL A 498 20.03 -3.82 -23.78
CA VAL A 498 18.75 -4.54 -23.95
C VAL A 498 19.06 -5.95 -24.45
N VAL A 499 18.46 -6.96 -23.83
CA VAL A 499 18.64 -8.38 -24.16
C VAL A 499 17.29 -9.00 -24.43
N TYR A 500 17.19 -9.77 -25.52
CA TYR A 500 16.01 -10.51 -25.92
C TYR A 500 16.10 -11.96 -25.45
N VAL A 501 15.05 -12.45 -24.79
CA VAL A 501 14.89 -13.83 -24.33
C VAL A 501 13.62 -14.40 -24.98
N ASP A 502 13.73 -15.45 -25.80
CA ASP A 502 12.59 -15.93 -26.57
C ASP A 502 11.75 -16.96 -25.81
N ALA A 503 10.47 -16.68 -25.54
CA ALA A 503 9.53 -17.62 -24.93
C ALA A 503 8.79 -18.51 -25.97
N LYS A 504 9.08 -18.38 -27.27
CA LYS A 504 8.41 -19.17 -28.32
C LYS A 504 8.62 -20.67 -28.13
N GLY A 505 7.52 -21.41 -28.07
CA GLY A 505 7.51 -22.86 -27.88
C GLY A 505 7.51 -23.32 -26.42
N LEU A 506 7.55 -22.39 -25.44
CA LEU A 506 7.21 -22.73 -24.06
C LEU A 506 5.74 -23.16 -23.95
N GLU A 507 5.45 -24.04 -23.01
CA GLU A 507 4.12 -24.64 -22.83
C GLU A 507 3.08 -23.60 -22.40
N LEU A 508 1.90 -23.66 -23.04
CA LEU A 508 0.77 -22.78 -22.76
C LEU A 508 -0.31 -23.52 -21.98
N GLU A 509 -0.98 -22.79 -21.09
CA GLU A 509 -2.22 -23.18 -20.44
C GLU A 509 -3.32 -23.47 -21.46
N ARG A 510 -4.42 -24.08 -21.00
CA ARG A 510 -5.55 -24.51 -21.86
C ARG A 510 -6.25 -23.36 -22.61
N ASP A 511 -5.98 -22.11 -22.25
CA ASP A 511 -6.49 -20.94 -22.96
C ASP A 511 -5.67 -20.57 -24.21
N GLY A 512 -4.50 -21.19 -24.42
CA GLY A 512 -3.60 -20.91 -25.53
C GLY A 512 -2.92 -19.55 -25.47
N LEU A 513 -2.94 -18.87 -24.30
CA LEU A 513 -2.45 -17.51 -24.13
C LEU A 513 -1.44 -17.39 -22.99
N HIS A 514 -1.65 -18.03 -21.85
CA HIS A 514 -0.75 -17.91 -20.70
C HIS A 514 0.25 -19.07 -20.61
N LEU A 515 1.45 -18.83 -20.10
CA LEU A 515 2.43 -19.90 -19.82
C LEU A 515 1.98 -20.77 -18.64
N THR A 516 2.21 -22.09 -18.73
CA THR A 516 2.01 -23.02 -17.59
C THR A 516 3.00 -22.74 -16.46
N THR A 517 2.73 -23.25 -15.25
CA THR A 517 3.68 -23.17 -14.12
C THR A 517 5.08 -23.68 -14.48
N THR A 518 5.17 -24.79 -15.21
CA THR A 518 6.45 -25.36 -15.67
C THR A 518 7.15 -24.44 -16.68
N ALA A 519 6.40 -23.85 -17.61
CA ALA A 519 6.93 -22.90 -18.58
C ALA A 519 7.41 -21.59 -17.93
N GLN A 520 6.75 -21.14 -16.84
CA GLN A 520 7.17 -19.98 -16.07
C GLN A 520 8.49 -20.21 -15.32
N VAL A 521 8.71 -21.42 -14.78
CA VAL A 521 10.01 -21.81 -14.20
C VAL A 521 11.12 -21.75 -15.25
N CYS A 522 10.90 -22.40 -16.41
CA CYS A 522 11.86 -22.39 -17.53
C CYS A 522 12.18 -20.97 -18.01
N LEU A 523 11.16 -20.09 -18.12
CA LEU A 523 11.38 -18.68 -18.46
C LEU A 523 12.21 -17.93 -17.40
N GLY A 524 11.99 -18.22 -16.11
CA GLY A 524 12.78 -17.66 -15.01
C GLY A 524 14.26 -18.01 -15.11
N GLU A 525 14.59 -19.28 -15.35
CA GLU A 525 15.96 -19.77 -15.59
C GLU A 525 16.59 -19.13 -16.84
N MET A 526 15.83 -19.03 -17.94
CA MET A 526 16.28 -18.38 -19.17
C MET A 526 16.61 -16.90 -18.96
N LEU A 527 15.82 -16.18 -18.15
CA LEU A 527 16.08 -14.79 -17.76
C LEU A 527 17.31 -14.66 -16.86
N ALA A 528 17.53 -15.59 -15.93
CA ALA A 528 18.70 -15.59 -15.05
C ALA A 528 20.00 -15.86 -15.84
N ASP A 529 20.00 -16.87 -16.72
CA ASP A 529 21.11 -17.14 -17.64
C ASP A 529 21.39 -15.98 -18.59
N ALA A 530 20.35 -15.32 -19.11
CA ALA A 530 20.51 -14.13 -19.96
C ALA A 530 21.12 -12.95 -19.17
N PHE A 531 20.70 -12.74 -17.92
CA PHE A 531 21.23 -11.69 -17.06
C PHE A 531 22.71 -11.94 -16.73
N LEU A 532 23.05 -13.16 -16.30
CA LEU A 532 24.41 -13.52 -15.91
C LEU A 532 25.40 -13.41 -17.07
N ARG A 533 25.05 -13.96 -18.24
CA ARG A 533 25.89 -13.89 -19.44
C ARG A 533 26.13 -12.44 -19.90
N SER A 534 25.12 -11.58 -19.82
CA SER A 534 25.16 -10.23 -20.41
C SER A 534 25.68 -9.15 -19.47
N PHE A 535 25.48 -9.29 -18.15
CA PHE A 535 25.69 -8.21 -17.19
C PHE A 535 26.54 -8.57 -15.96
N SER A 536 26.81 -9.86 -15.70
CA SER A 536 27.58 -10.30 -14.52
C SER A 536 28.97 -10.86 -14.82
N SER A 537 29.29 -11.11 -16.10
CA SER A 537 30.65 -11.52 -16.49
C SER A 537 31.63 -10.34 -16.36
N PRO A 538 32.83 -10.53 -15.76
CA PRO A 538 33.88 -9.52 -15.85
C PRO A 538 34.26 -9.37 -17.32
N ARG A 539 34.25 -8.13 -17.83
CA ARG A 539 34.85 -7.85 -19.14
C ARG A 539 36.32 -8.27 -19.07
N PRO A 540 36.84 -9.07 -20.01
CA PRO A 540 38.28 -9.28 -20.08
C PRO A 540 38.94 -7.91 -20.26
N ASP A 541 39.97 -7.62 -19.46
CA ASP A 541 40.68 -6.34 -19.52
C ASP A 541 41.12 -6.05 -20.95
N SER A 542 40.62 -4.95 -21.53
CA SER A 542 41.13 -4.41 -22.80
C SER A 542 42.48 -3.74 -22.57
N SER A 543 43.47 -4.56 -22.22
CA SER A 543 44.87 -4.18 -22.03
C SER A 543 45.80 -5.11 -22.80
N TYR A 544 45.65 -5.19 -24.13
CA TYR A 544 46.76 -5.53 -25.03
C TYR A 544 46.53 -4.95 -26.44
N HIS A 545 47.37 -3.95 -26.75
CA HIS A 545 47.71 -3.38 -28.07
C HIS A 545 46.61 -2.74 -28.95
#